data_AF-A0A9X3DFS6-F1
#
_entry.id   AF-A0A9X3DFS6-F1
#
_cell.length_a   1.000
_cell.length_b   1.000
_cell.length_c   1.000
_cell.angle_alpha   90.00
_cell.angle_beta   90.00
_cell.angle_gamma   90.00
#
_symmetry.space_group_name_H-M   'P 1'
#
loop_
_entity.id
_entity.type
_entity.pdbx_description
1 polymer ?
#
loop_
_entity_poly.entity_id
_entity_poly.type
_entity_poly.pdbx_seq_one_letter_code
_entity_poly.pdbx_strand_id
1 'polypeptide(L)'
;MEKFENLYHCLITKIYPARVNDEIEMEFFKELLKARFQLKNSKTEDESLLLNYRNAFFFFKKHICDAIKDGFRLIESQLDDSERNQLAHTITRLNGQLYDIVDLERILSYTNLIFSSHDLVFFPNNTTPEEISEIV
;
A
#
# COMPACT_ATOMS: atom_id res chain seq x y z
N MET A 1 -1.53 1.79 -17.00
CA MET A 1 -0.32 1.57 -16.19
C MET A 1 -0.01 2.80 -15.38
N GLU A 2 0.02 3.98 -16.01
CA GLU A 2 0.12 5.28 -15.33
C GLU A 2 -0.86 5.47 -14.15
N LYS A 3 -2.15 5.10 -14.32
CA LYS A 3 -3.12 5.12 -13.22
C LYS A 3 -2.69 4.29 -12.00
N PHE A 4 -2.15 3.09 -12.22
CA PHE A 4 -1.75 2.18 -11.15
C PHE A 4 -0.50 2.68 -10.41
N GLU A 5 0.47 3.21 -11.16
CA GLU A 5 1.64 3.89 -10.62
C GLU A 5 1.26 5.10 -9.77
N ASN A 6 0.36 5.95 -10.26
CA ASN A 6 -0.10 7.13 -9.53
C ASN A 6 -0.82 6.76 -8.22
N LEU A 7 -1.63 5.70 -8.25
CA LEU A 7 -2.30 5.19 -7.05
C LEU A 7 -1.31 4.67 -6.01
N TYR A 8 -0.29 3.93 -6.45
CA TYR A 8 0.75 3.44 -5.56
C TYR A 8 1.58 4.60 -4.97
N HIS A 9 2.00 5.53 -5.82
CA HIS A 9 2.76 6.71 -5.42
C HIS A 9 1.98 7.58 -4.42
N CYS A 10 0.67 7.74 -4.64
CA CYS A 10 -0.22 8.44 -3.72
C CYS A 10 -0.23 7.77 -2.33
N LEU A 11 -0.36 6.44 -2.27
CA LEU A 11 -0.35 5.70 -1.01
C LEU A 11 0.98 5.90 -0.26
N ILE A 12 2.11 5.68 -0.92
CA ILE A 12 3.43 5.77 -0.30
C ILE A 12 3.73 7.20 0.16
N THR A 13 3.42 8.21 -0.66
CA THR A 13 3.60 9.62 -0.29
C THR A 13 2.83 9.99 0.97
N LYS A 14 1.62 9.43 1.12
CA LYS A 14 0.77 9.68 2.29
C LYS A 14 1.31 9.01 3.54
N ILE A 15 1.63 7.73 3.46
CA ILE A 15 2.02 6.94 4.64
C ILE A 15 3.47 7.21 5.04
N TYR A 16 4.34 7.43 4.06
CA TYR A 16 5.77 7.66 4.25
C TYR A 16 6.24 8.96 3.56
N PRO A 17 5.72 10.15 3.97
CA PRO A 17 6.03 11.41 3.30
C PRO A 17 7.51 11.76 3.31
N ALA A 18 8.24 11.37 4.36
CA ALA A 18 9.69 11.55 4.47
C ALA A 18 10.51 10.63 3.54
N ARG A 19 9.88 9.59 2.96
CA ARG A 19 10.51 8.60 2.08
C ARG A 19 10.05 8.71 0.63
N VAL A 20 9.34 9.77 0.27
CA VAL A 20 8.79 9.92 -1.08
C VAL A 20 9.86 9.97 -2.17
N ASN A 21 11.09 10.37 -1.81
CA ASN A 21 12.26 10.38 -2.69
C ASN A 21 13.18 9.18 -2.49
N ASP A 22 12.81 8.23 -1.63
CA ASP A 22 13.62 7.06 -1.33
C ASP A 22 13.42 6.04 -2.44
N GLU A 23 14.48 5.77 -3.23
CA GLU A 23 14.39 4.89 -4.40
C GLU A 23 13.90 3.48 -4.05
N ILE A 24 14.11 3.08 -2.79
CA ILE A 24 13.72 1.80 -2.20
C ILE A 24 12.21 1.60 -2.25
N GLU A 25 11.40 2.63 -1.96
CA GLU A 25 9.94 2.49 -1.94
C GLU A 25 9.41 2.26 -3.36
N MET A 26 10.07 2.80 -4.39
CA MET A 26 9.68 2.58 -5.79
C MET A 26 10.29 1.30 -6.41
N GLU A 27 11.24 0.65 -5.74
CA GLU A 27 11.93 -0.54 -6.24
C GLU A 27 10.98 -1.72 -6.45
N PHE A 28 10.08 -1.97 -5.48
CA PHE A 28 9.09 -3.04 -5.59
C PHE A 28 8.16 -2.87 -6.80
N PHE A 29 7.77 -1.63 -7.10
CA PHE A 29 6.95 -1.32 -8.26
C PHE A 29 7.73 -1.55 -9.57
N LYS A 30 8.96 -1.06 -9.65
CA LYS A 30 9.84 -1.22 -10.82
C LYS A 30 10.11 -2.70 -11.13
N GLU A 31 10.40 -3.53 -10.13
CA GLU A 31 10.63 -4.97 -10.32
C GLU A 31 9.36 -5.69 -10.79
N LEU A 32 8.18 -5.32 -10.29
CA LEU A 32 6.90 -5.83 -10.81
C LEU A 32 6.71 -5.47 -12.29
N LEU A 33 6.99 -4.22 -12.68
CA LEU A 33 6.83 -3.77 -14.07
C LEU A 33 7.79 -4.52 -15.01
N LYS A 34 9.04 -4.68 -14.59
CA LYS A 34 10.07 -5.41 -15.32
C LYS A 34 9.68 -6.88 -15.52
N ALA A 35 9.28 -7.57 -14.45
CA ALA A 35 8.85 -8.97 -14.54
C ALA A 35 7.61 -9.13 -15.43
N ARG A 36 6.66 -8.20 -15.34
CA ARG A 36 5.47 -8.18 -16.21
C ARG A 36 5.83 -7.95 -17.67
N PHE A 37 6.75 -7.03 -17.95
CA PHE A 37 7.21 -6.74 -19.31
C PHE A 37 7.92 -7.94 -19.92
N GLN A 38 8.81 -8.60 -19.18
CA GLN A 38 9.49 -9.81 -19.63
C GLN A 38 8.49 -10.93 -19.95
N LEU A 39 7.55 -11.18 -19.05
CA LEU A 39 6.51 -12.21 -19.25
C LEU A 39 5.66 -11.94 -20.50
N LYS A 40 5.25 -10.68 -20.72
CA LYS A 40 4.42 -10.30 -21.88
C LYS A 40 5.17 -10.41 -23.22
N ASN A 41 6.47 -10.19 -23.22
CA ASN A 41 7.30 -10.23 -24.43
C ASN A 41 7.93 -11.61 -24.67
N SER A 42 7.64 -12.59 -23.81
CA SER A 42 8.05 -13.97 -24.02
C SER A 42 7.35 -14.56 -25.23
N LYS A 43 8.11 -15.20 -26.12
CA LYS A 43 7.57 -15.90 -27.30
C LYS A 43 7.05 -17.30 -26.98
N THR A 44 7.38 -17.82 -25.80
CA THR A 44 7.04 -19.16 -25.31
C THR A 44 6.51 -19.07 -23.88
N GLU A 45 5.72 -20.03 -23.43
CA GLU A 45 5.32 -20.15 -22.03
C GLU A 45 6.54 -20.53 -21.18
N ASP A 46 7.27 -19.52 -20.72
CA ASP A 46 8.44 -19.68 -19.89
C ASP A 46 8.03 -19.67 -18.41
N GLU A 47 8.06 -20.86 -17.79
CA GLU A 47 7.72 -21.05 -16.38
C GLU A 47 8.60 -20.20 -15.44
N SER A 48 9.85 -19.92 -15.83
CA SER A 48 10.75 -19.09 -15.02
C SER A 48 10.31 -17.63 -15.00
N LEU A 49 9.83 -17.10 -16.13
CA LEU A 49 9.27 -15.75 -16.20
C LEU A 49 7.96 -15.65 -15.43
N LEU A 50 7.13 -16.69 -15.47
CA LEU A 50 5.91 -16.75 -14.67
C LEU A 50 6.22 -16.75 -13.17
N LEU A 51 7.22 -17.52 -12.73
CA LEU A 51 7.68 -17.55 -11.35
C LEU A 51 8.25 -16.18 -10.92
N ASN A 52 9.06 -15.54 -11.77
CA ASN A 52 9.60 -14.21 -11.51
C ASN A 52 8.49 -13.17 -11.32
N TYR A 53 7.49 -13.18 -12.21
CA TYR A 53 6.32 -12.30 -12.07
C TYR A 53 5.55 -12.57 -10.77
N ARG A 54 5.30 -13.85 -10.43
CA ARG A 54 4.62 -14.22 -9.18
C ARG A 54 5.38 -13.75 -7.94
N ASN A 55 6.71 -13.87 -7.94
CA ASN A 55 7.55 -13.42 -6.84
C ASN A 55 7.54 -11.89 -6.71
N ALA A 56 7.76 -11.16 -7.81
CA ALA A 56 7.71 -9.70 -7.80
C ALA A 56 6.32 -9.19 -7.34
N PHE A 57 5.26 -9.84 -7.82
CA PHE A 57 3.89 -9.54 -7.40
C PHE A 57 3.66 -9.80 -5.91
N PHE A 58 4.18 -10.90 -5.37
CA PHE A 58 4.08 -11.22 -3.95
C PHE A 58 4.75 -10.15 -3.07
N PHE A 59 5.98 -9.77 -3.39
CA PHE A 59 6.71 -8.75 -2.62
C PHE A 59 6.04 -7.38 -2.71
N PHE A 60 5.61 -6.97 -3.90
CA PHE A 60 4.88 -5.73 -4.08
C PHE A 60 3.56 -5.70 -3.30
N LYS A 61 2.78 -6.80 -3.34
CA LYS A 61 1.56 -6.94 -2.55
C LYS A 61 1.84 -6.83 -1.05
N LYS A 62 2.88 -7.50 -0.57
CA LYS A 62 3.27 -7.46 0.84
C LYS A 62 3.63 -6.04 1.26
N HIS A 63 4.39 -5.33 0.43
CA HIS A 63 4.78 -3.96 0.67
C HIS A 63 3.55 -3.02 0.77
N ILE A 64 2.60 -3.12 -0.16
CA ILE A 64 1.32 -2.39 -0.06
C ILE A 64 0.57 -2.74 1.24
N CYS A 65 0.51 -4.02 1.60
CA CYS A 65 -0.17 -4.47 2.82
C CYS A 65 0.44 -3.82 4.08
N ASP A 66 1.77 -3.74 4.14
CA ASP A 66 2.47 -3.15 5.28
C ASP A 66 2.27 -1.63 5.33
N ALA A 67 2.31 -0.93 4.19
CA ALA A 67 1.95 0.49 4.11
C ALA A 67 0.51 0.77 4.59
N ILE A 68 -0.45 -0.08 4.21
CA ILE A 68 -1.85 0.06 4.64
C ILE A 68 -2.00 -0.19 6.14
N LYS A 69 -1.29 -1.17 6.71
CA LYS A 69 -1.31 -1.42 8.17
C LYS A 69 -0.75 -0.22 8.93
N ASP A 70 0.34 0.37 8.44
CA ASP A 70 0.93 1.54 9.07
C ASP A 70 -0.01 2.73 9.00
N GLY A 71 -0.59 3.00 7.82
CA GLY A 71 -1.62 4.04 7.67
C GLY A 71 -2.83 3.81 8.56
N PHE A 72 -3.32 2.58 8.65
CA PHE A 72 -4.45 2.24 9.52
C PHE A 72 -4.13 2.56 11.00
N ARG A 73 -2.94 2.21 11.50
CA ARG A 73 -2.54 2.56 12.87
C ARG A 73 -2.49 4.07 13.12
N LEU A 74 -2.11 4.87 12.13
CA LEU A 74 -2.03 6.33 12.26
C LEU A 74 -3.40 7.00 12.41
N ILE A 75 -4.45 6.42 11.83
CA ILE A 75 -5.80 7.01 11.81
C ILE A 75 -6.84 6.19 12.57
N GLU A 76 -6.43 5.13 13.30
CA GLU A 76 -7.36 4.17 13.91
C GLU A 76 -8.45 4.83 14.77
N SER A 77 -8.09 5.89 15.51
CA SER A 77 -9.00 6.67 16.36
C SER A 77 -9.97 7.58 15.59
N GLN A 78 -9.69 7.85 14.31
CA GLN A 78 -10.49 8.72 13.43
C GLN A 78 -11.49 7.93 12.57
N LEU A 79 -11.28 6.61 12.43
CA LEU A 79 -12.09 5.76 11.56
C LEU A 79 -13.47 5.48 12.14
N ASP A 80 -14.49 5.59 11.29
CA ASP A 80 -15.79 5.01 11.59
C ASP A 80 -15.75 3.46 11.47
N ASP A 81 -16.79 2.79 11.96
CA ASP A 81 -16.85 1.33 11.93
C ASP A 81 -16.85 0.75 10.51
N SER A 82 -17.42 1.47 9.53
CA SER A 82 -17.46 1.03 8.13
C SER A 82 -16.05 1.03 7.53
N GLU A 83 -15.33 2.13 7.68
CA GLU A 83 -13.96 2.29 7.19
C GLU A 83 -13.01 1.32 7.87
N ARG A 84 -13.12 1.17 9.20
CA ARG A 84 -12.31 0.22 9.98
C ARG A 84 -12.51 -1.21 9.46
N ASN A 85 -13.76 -1.62 9.26
CA ASN A 85 -14.07 -2.95 8.74
C ASN A 85 -13.58 -3.13 7.30
N GLN A 86 -13.69 -2.10 6.45
CA GLN A 86 -13.18 -2.14 5.07
C GLN A 86 -11.66 -2.26 5.01
N LEU A 87 -10.91 -1.51 5.82
CA LEU A 87 -9.46 -1.61 5.90
C LEU A 87 -9.01 -2.96 6.46
N ALA A 88 -9.65 -3.46 7.52
CA ALA A 88 -9.37 -4.78 8.07
C ALA A 88 -9.63 -5.91 7.05
N HIS A 89 -10.73 -5.81 6.29
CA HIS A 89 -11.02 -6.74 5.21
C HIS A 89 -9.98 -6.66 4.08
N THR A 90 -9.56 -5.45 3.72
CA THR A 90 -8.50 -5.21 2.72
C THR A 90 -7.17 -5.83 3.14
N ILE A 91 -6.76 -5.67 4.40
CA ILE A 91 -5.53 -6.28 4.94
C ILE A 91 -5.63 -7.81 4.94
N THR A 92 -6.76 -8.36 5.39
CA THR A 92 -7.02 -9.81 5.34
C THR A 92 -6.93 -10.32 3.91
N ARG A 93 -7.53 -9.59 2.97
CA ARG A 93 -7.42 -9.88 1.54
C ARG A 93 -5.96 -9.90 1.13
N LEU A 94 -5.20 -8.82 1.28
CA LEU A 94 -3.80 -8.74 0.84
C LEU A 94 -2.91 -9.86 1.40
N ASN A 95 -3.16 -10.32 2.63
CA ASN A 95 -2.44 -11.47 3.22
C ASN A 95 -2.89 -12.85 2.67
N GLY A 96 -4.09 -12.93 2.08
CA GLY A 96 -4.67 -14.14 1.48
C GLY A 96 -4.22 -14.43 0.05
N GLN A 97 -5.14 -14.97 -0.77
CA GLN A 97 -4.88 -15.51 -2.10
C GLN A 97 -4.23 -14.52 -3.09
N LEU A 98 -3.72 -15.06 -4.21
CA LEU A 98 -3.09 -14.30 -5.28
C LEU A 98 -4.09 -13.32 -5.90
N TYR A 99 -3.85 -12.02 -5.74
CA TYR A 99 -4.58 -10.98 -6.47
C TYR A 99 -4.06 -10.91 -7.90
N ASP A 100 -4.90 -10.45 -8.82
CA ASP A 100 -4.41 -9.88 -10.05
C ASP A 100 -4.09 -8.39 -9.86
N ILE A 101 -3.48 -7.77 -10.86
CA ILE A 101 -3.10 -6.37 -10.79
C ILE A 101 -4.32 -5.41 -10.81
N VAL A 102 -5.46 -5.84 -11.36
CA VAL A 102 -6.69 -5.04 -11.42
C VAL A 102 -7.31 -4.95 -10.03
N ASP A 103 -7.30 -6.05 -9.29
CA ASP A 103 -7.75 -6.07 -7.90
C ASP A 103 -6.84 -5.24 -6.98
N LEU A 104 -5.52 -5.28 -7.19
CA LEU A 104 -4.61 -4.36 -6.50
C LEU A 104 -4.91 -2.89 -6.81
N GLU A 105 -5.21 -2.55 -8.07
CA GLU A 105 -5.58 -1.18 -8.44
C GLU A 105 -6.85 -0.71 -7.71
N ARG A 106 -7.84 -1.59 -7.57
CA ARG A 106 -9.06 -1.31 -6.80
C ARG A 106 -8.74 -1.11 -5.31
N ILE A 107 -7.94 -2.00 -4.72
CA ILE A 107 -7.49 -1.88 -3.33
C ILE A 107 -6.83 -0.52 -3.11
N LEU A 108 -5.84 -0.16 -3.93
CA LEU A 108 -5.15 1.12 -3.82
C LEU A 108 -6.11 2.31 -3.99
N SER A 109 -7.09 2.22 -4.90
CA SER A 109 -8.08 3.28 -5.09
C SER A 109 -8.91 3.54 -3.84
N TYR A 110 -9.47 2.47 -3.24
CA TYR A 110 -10.29 2.59 -2.04
C TYR A 110 -9.46 3.01 -0.81
N THR A 111 -8.26 2.44 -0.63
CA THR A 111 -7.42 2.80 0.50
C THR A 111 -6.94 4.25 0.43
N ASN A 112 -6.59 4.75 -0.77
CA ASN A 112 -6.26 6.15 -0.95
C ASN A 112 -7.43 7.09 -0.67
N LEU A 113 -8.66 6.68 -0.98
CA LEU A 113 -9.87 7.43 -0.65
C LEU A 113 -10.02 7.58 0.86
N ILE A 114 -9.95 6.48 1.61
CA ILE A 114 -10.03 6.51 3.09
C ILE A 114 -8.91 7.40 3.66
N PHE A 115 -7.66 7.14 3.28
CA PHE A 115 -6.53 7.96 3.76
C PHE A 115 -6.52 9.41 3.21
N SER A 116 -7.41 9.81 2.30
CA SER A 116 -7.59 11.23 1.93
C SER A 116 -8.55 11.95 2.86
N SER A 117 -9.40 11.19 3.56
CA SER A 117 -10.46 11.74 4.41
C SER A 117 -10.01 12.04 5.83
N HIS A 118 -8.79 11.62 6.19
CA HIS A 118 -8.28 11.63 7.56
C HIS A 118 -6.91 12.27 7.64
N ASP A 119 -6.63 12.93 8.77
CA ASP A 119 -5.32 13.52 9.03
C ASP A 119 -4.36 12.43 9.50
N LEU A 120 -3.33 12.16 8.70
CA LEU A 120 -2.28 11.20 9.04
C LEU A 120 -1.32 11.81 10.09
N VAL A 121 -1.81 11.99 11.31
CA VAL A 121 -1.03 12.52 12.43
C VAL A 121 -0.25 11.37 13.08
N PHE A 122 1.08 11.45 13.01
CA PHE A 122 1.93 10.56 13.79
C PHE A 122 1.85 10.99 15.26
N PHE A 123 1.14 10.23 16.09
CA PHE A 123 1.28 10.36 17.53
C PHE A 123 2.54 9.61 17.94
N PRO A 124 3.65 10.29 18.31
CA PRO A 124 4.74 9.58 18.95
C PRO A 124 4.17 9.01 20.24
N ASN A 125 4.13 7.68 20.35
CA ASN A 125 3.72 6.96 21.56
C ASN A 125 4.65 7.37 22.70
N ASN A 126 4.33 8.47 23.39
CA ASN A 126 4.86 8.93 24.69
C ASN A 126 4.21 10.24 25.19
N THR A 127 3.14 10.76 24.57
CA THR A 127 2.42 11.91 25.13
C THR A 127 1.47 11.40 26.22
N THR A 128 1.86 11.52 27.49
CA THR A 128 0.93 11.35 28.62
C THR A 128 -0.24 12.34 28.50
N PRO A 129 -1.44 12.00 29.00
CA PRO A 129 -2.65 12.85 28.87
C PRO A 129 -2.49 14.30 29.37
N GLU A 130 -1.45 14.58 30.13
CA GLU A 130 -1.16 15.89 30.74
C GLU A 130 -0.68 16.94 29.72
N GLU A 131 -0.01 16.56 28.63
CA GLU A 131 0.52 17.52 27.64
C GLU A 131 -0.55 18.06 26.67
N ILE A 132 -1.74 17.43 26.62
CA ILE A 132 -2.85 17.91 25.80
C ILE A 132 -3.52 19.15 26.42
N SER A 133 -3.32 19.40 27.72
CA SER A 133 -3.97 20.53 28.42
C SER A 133 -3.31 21.89 28.19
N GLU A 134 -2.11 21.95 27.60
CA GLU A 134 -1.41 23.22 27.34
C GLU A 134 -1.70 23.82 25.96
N ILE A 135 -2.56 23.19 25.15
CA ILE A 135 -3.00 23.72 23.86
C ILE A 135 -4.52 23.99 23.92
N VAL A 136 -4.94 24.90 24.81
CA VAL A 136 -6.25 25.59 24.76
C VAL A 136 -6.04 27.07 25.03
#